data_AF-A0A8S2Z9N5-F1
#
_entry.id   AF-A0A8S2Z9N5-F1
#
_cell.length_a   1.000
_cell.length_b   1.000
_cell.length_c   1.000
_cell.angle_alpha   90.00
_cell.angle_beta   90.00
_cell.angle_gamma   90.00
#
_symmetry.space_group_name_H-M   'P 1'
#
loop_
_entity.id
_entity.type
_entity.pdbx_description
1 polymer ?
#
loop_
_entity_poly.entity_id
_entity_poly.type
_entity_poly.pdbx_seq_one_letter_code
_entity_poly.pdbx_strand_id
1 'polypeptide(L)'
;MKETKVAAESPINPNSDYVDAAKANSEEEEEEEEEEENTDDDRSGDEDGDDEEMMKTITMKENDLTQVKLNQLPQYATEVISNIKLAKEVVRYIKRVNLNQELEKVHTVTLKQCTVVRWLSMSALLESLVKAHHQLRITMTNNDAIHRLNKLQMETIEKLAEMLEPFKD
;
A
#
# COMPACT_ATOMS: atom_id res chain seq x y z
N MET A 1 -22.44 49.62 -43.50
CA MET A 1 -21.73 48.45 -42.94
C MET A 1 -22.77 47.48 -42.42
N LYS A 2 -22.61 46.19 -42.74
CA LYS A 2 -23.48 45.09 -42.30
C LYS A 2 -23.16 44.75 -40.86
N GLU A 3 -24.16 44.58 -40.00
CA GLU A 3 -24.11 43.58 -38.93
C GLU A 3 -25.50 42.97 -38.73
N THR A 4 -25.50 41.67 -38.49
CA THR A 4 -26.64 40.75 -38.49
C THR A 4 -26.61 39.99 -37.15
N LYS A 5 -27.77 39.49 -36.71
CA LYS A 5 -27.97 38.39 -35.73
C LYS A 5 -27.73 38.73 -34.24
N VAL A 6 -28.43 38.15 -33.26
CA VAL A 6 -29.49 37.12 -33.19
C VAL A 6 -30.17 37.22 -31.82
N ALA A 7 -31.37 36.63 -31.77
CA ALA A 7 -32.31 36.48 -30.68
C ALA A 7 -31.75 36.10 -29.30
N ALA A 8 -32.47 36.59 -28.30
CA ALA A 8 -32.38 36.19 -26.89
C ALA A 8 -33.01 34.81 -26.68
N GLU A 9 -32.32 33.95 -25.92
CA GLU A 9 -32.92 32.79 -25.28
C GLU A 9 -32.92 32.99 -23.75
N SER A 10 -34.07 32.70 -23.17
CA SER A 10 -34.46 32.81 -21.76
C SER A 10 -33.82 31.70 -20.90
N PRO A 11 -33.81 31.85 -19.55
CA PRO A 11 -32.96 31.09 -18.65
C PRO A 11 -33.57 29.73 -18.25
N ILE A 12 -32.72 28.70 -18.11
CA ILE A 12 -33.11 27.40 -17.53
C ILE A 12 -32.93 27.46 -16.01
N ASN A 13 -34.04 27.21 -15.31
CA ASN A 13 -34.24 27.19 -13.86
C ASN A 13 -33.68 25.86 -13.24
N PRO A 14 -32.99 25.89 -12.09
CA PRO A 14 -32.28 24.73 -11.52
C PRO A 14 -33.12 23.71 -10.72
N ASN A 15 -34.45 23.71 -10.77
CA ASN A 15 -35.23 22.68 -10.09
C ASN A 15 -35.49 21.47 -11.00
N SER A 16 -34.60 20.47 -10.94
CA SER A 16 -34.90 19.11 -11.38
C SER A 16 -34.69 18.16 -10.21
N ASP A 17 -35.80 17.52 -9.85
CA ASP A 17 -36.02 16.67 -8.69
C ASP A 17 -35.04 15.50 -8.56
N TYR A 18 -34.49 15.34 -7.36
CA TYR A 18 -33.79 14.15 -6.90
C TYR A 18 -34.79 13.28 -6.15
N VAL A 19 -35.20 12.18 -6.75
CA VAL A 19 -35.80 11.04 -6.05
C VAL A 19 -35.50 9.78 -6.85
N ASP A 20 -34.68 8.91 -6.28
CA ASP A 20 -35.08 7.51 -6.06
C ASP A 20 -34.15 6.88 -5.05
N ALA A 21 -34.73 6.53 -3.91
CA ALA A 21 -34.12 5.76 -2.84
C ALA A 21 -34.88 4.44 -2.68
N ALA A 22 -34.13 3.42 -2.27
CA ALA A 22 -34.55 2.16 -1.68
C ALA A 22 -34.86 0.97 -2.60
N LYS A 23 -33.97 -0.03 -2.56
CA LYS A 23 -34.14 -1.37 -1.93
C LYS A 23 -32.82 -2.13 -2.13
N ALA A 24 -32.02 -2.54 -1.13
CA ALA A 24 -32.23 -3.25 0.14
C ALA A 24 -32.53 -4.75 0.00
N ASN A 25 -31.73 -5.53 0.75
CA ASN A 25 -31.73 -6.97 1.06
C ASN A 25 -31.09 -7.95 0.07
N SER A 26 -30.40 -9.01 0.50
CA SER A 26 -29.95 -9.47 1.84
C SER A 26 -29.00 -10.66 1.64
N GLU A 27 -28.12 -10.85 2.63
CA GLU A 27 -27.68 -12.12 3.26
C GLU A 27 -27.42 -13.36 2.39
N GLU A 28 -26.22 -13.91 2.53
CA GLU A 28 -26.03 -15.26 3.10
C GLU A 28 -24.55 -15.45 3.48
N GLU A 29 -24.31 -15.57 4.80
CA GLU A 29 -23.16 -16.22 5.44
C GLU A 29 -23.41 -17.73 5.45
N GLU A 30 -22.35 -18.55 5.37
CA GLU A 30 -22.24 -19.95 5.83
C GLU A 30 -20.92 -20.51 5.27
N GLU A 31 -20.11 -21.37 5.87
CA GLU A 31 -19.88 -21.87 7.23
C GLU A 31 -18.52 -22.63 7.13
N GLU A 32 -17.78 -22.70 8.23
CA GLU A 32 -16.52 -23.45 8.37
C GLU A 32 -16.81 -24.96 8.53
N GLU A 33 -16.00 -25.85 7.96
CA GLU A 33 -15.81 -27.20 8.52
C GLU A 33 -14.35 -27.66 8.41
N GLU A 34 -13.78 -27.93 9.58
CA GLU A 34 -12.50 -28.58 9.85
C GLU A 34 -12.67 -30.11 9.78
N GLU A 35 -11.73 -30.82 9.17
CA GLU A 35 -11.60 -32.28 9.35
C GLU A 35 -10.27 -32.57 10.08
N GLU A 36 -10.36 -32.78 11.39
CA GLU A 36 -9.30 -33.42 12.18
C GLU A 36 -9.42 -34.95 12.06
N GLU A 37 -8.40 -35.59 11.50
CA GLU A 37 -8.28 -37.04 11.45
C GLU A 37 -7.69 -37.56 12.76
N ASN A 38 -8.52 -38.28 13.52
CA ASN A 38 -8.12 -39.05 14.70
C ASN A 38 -7.23 -40.23 14.31
N THR A 39 -6.08 -40.37 14.96
CA THR A 39 -5.37 -41.64 15.07
C THR A 39 -5.17 -41.97 16.54
N ASP A 40 -6.07 -42.79 17.09
CA ASP A 40 -5.77 -43.61 18.26
C ASP A 40 -5.20 -44.93 17.74
N ASP A 41 -3.94 -45.25 18.07
CA ASP A 41 -3.59 -46.65 18.26
C ASP A 41 -2.46 -46.83 19.28
N ASP A 42 -2.83 -47.66 20.24
CA ASP A 42 -2.25 -47.93 21.54
C ASP A 42 -1.10 -48.95 21.42
N ARG A 43 0.08 -48.65 21.97
CA ARG A 43 1.08 -49.70 22.27
C ARG A 43 2.06 -49.32 23.38
N SER A 44 1.66 -49.77 24.57
CA SER A 44 2.46 -50.28 25.69
C SER A 44 3.98 -50.44 25.49
N GLY A 45 4.75 -49.96 26.46
CA GLY A 45 6.13 -50.36 26.70
C GLY A 45 6.74 -49.65 27.91
N ASP A 46 6.61 -50.28 29.08
CA ASP A 46 7.41 -49.97 30.27
C ASP A 46 8.90 -50.23 29.95
N GLU A 47 9.74 -49.20 30.02
CA GLU A 47 11.17 -49.38 30.33
C GLU A 47 11.61 -48.29 31.32
N ASP A 48 11.90 -48.76 32.53
CA ASP A 48 12.55 -48.03 33.61
C ASP A 48 13.95 -47.56 33.20
N GLY A 49 14.28 -46.32 33.58
CA GLY A 49 15.61 -45.95 34.09
C GLY A 49 16.76 -45.83 33.10
N ASP A 50 17.11 -44.61 32.72
CA ASP A 50 18.30 -43.96 33.27
C ASP A 50 18.31 -42.48 32.87
N ASP A 51 18.18 -41.63 33.90
CA ASP A 51 18.29 -40.19 33.82
C ASP A 51 19.74 -39.78 33.52
N GLU A 52 20.12 -39.74 32.24
CA GLU A 52 21.24 -38.92 31.78
C GLU A 52 20.87 -38.18 30.49
N GLU A 53 19.88 -37.28 30.61
CA GLU A 53 19.73 -36.15 29.70
C GLU A 53 21.00 -35.28 29.78
N MET A 54 22.01 -35.64 29.00
CA MET A 54 23.07 -34.72 28.63
C MET A 54 22.44 -33.62 27.79
N MET A 55 21.99 -32.56 28.47
CA MET A 55 21.72 -31.24 27.92
C MET A 55 22.89 -30.86 27.02
N LYS A 56 22.76 -31.18 25.73
CA LYS A 56 23.67 -30.72 24.70
C LYS A 56 23.35 -29.25 24.56
N THR A 57 23.99 -28.41 25.37
CA THR A 57 23.98 -26.97 25.21
C THR A 57 24.38 -26.69 23.76
N ILE A 58 23.38 -26.42 22.93
CA ILE A 58 23.57 -25.74 21.68
C ILE A 58 24.01 -24.36 22.11
N THR A 59 25.32 -24.14 22.21
CA THR A 59 25.89 -22.81 22.11
C THR A 59 25.46 -22.28 20.76
N MET A 60 24.35 -21.56 20.74
CA MET A 60 24.04 -20.63 19.66
C MET A 60 25.25 -19.72 19.56
N LYS A 61 25.98 -19.81 18.45
CA LYS A 61 26.93 -18.77 18.08
C LYS A 61 26.09 -17.51 17.84
N GLU A 62 25.94 -16.70 18.88
CA GLU A 62 25.59 -15.30 18.70
C GLU A 62 26.62 -14.67 17.75
N ASN A 63 26.12 -13.86 16.81
CA ASN A 63 26.85 -13.00 15.88
C ASN A 63 27.19 -13.56 14.48
N ASP A 64 26.17 -13.96 13.72
CA ASP A 64 26.22 -13.80 12.25
C ASP A 64 25.06 -12.94 11.68
N LEU A 65 24.35 -12.21 12.55
CA LEU A 65 23.45 -11.12 12.15
C LEU A 65 23.90 -9.83 12.83
N THR A 66 24.82 -9.09 12.21
CA THR A 66 25.00 -7.62 12.29
C THR A 66 26.43 -7.18 11.92
N GLN A 67 26.99 -7.70 10.83
CA GLN A 67 28.02 -6.96 10.09
C GLN A 67 27.42 -6.35 8.83
N VAL A 68 26.37 -5.56 9.00
CA VAL A 68 26.17 -4.45 8.07
C VAL A 68 27.41 -3.59 8.26
N LYS A 69 28.34 -3.61 7.28
CA LYS A 69 29.52 -2.76 7.27
C LYS A 69 29.05 -1.35 7.60
N LEU A 70 29.41 -0.83 8.77
CA LEU A 70 28.95 0.47 9.29
C LEU A 70 29.18 1.62 8.27
N ASN A 71 30.10 1.41 7.34
CA ASN A 71 30.44 2.34 6.25
C ASN A 71 29.42 2.38 5.11
N GLN A 72 28.47 1.45 5.03
CA GLN A 72 27.40 1.42 4.01
C GLN A 72 26.09 2.05 4.50
N LEU A 73 25.92 2.19 5.83
CA LEU A 73 24.76 2.85 6.43
C LEU A 73 24.46 4.25 5.84
N PRO A 74 25.47 5.11 5.59
CA PRO A 74 25.23 6.42 4.98
C PRO A 74 24.68 6.32 3.55
N GLN A 75 25.11 5.30 2.80
CA GLN A 75 24.74 5.14 1.39
C GLN A 75 23.30 4.65 1.25
N TYR A 76 22.91 3.63 2.01
CA TYR A 76 21.53 3.14 2.05
C TYR A 76 20.56 4.19 2.60
N ALA A 77 20.96 4.95 3.63
CA ALA A 77 20.16 6.05 4.15
C ALA A 77 19.95 7.14 3.08
N THR A 78 20.96 7.44 2.28
CA THR A 78 20.87 8.43 1.20
C THR A 78 19.90 7.97 0.11
N GLU A 79 19.95 6.70 -0.30
CA GLU A 79 19.03 6.10 -1.27
C GLU A 79 17.58 6.17 -0.79
N VAL A 80 17.32 5.71 0.44
CA VAL A 80 15.99 5.75 1.07
C VAL A 80 15.44 7.17 1.12
N ILE A 81 16.23 8.12 1.60
CA ILE A 81 15.82 9.54 1.68
C ILE A 81 15.53 10.11 0.29
N SER A 82 16.37 9.80 -0.70
CA SER A 82 16.17 10.22 -2.09
C SER A 82 14.86 9.67 -2.65
N ASN A 83 14.61 8.37 -2.46
CA ASN A 83 13.43 7.69 -2.99
C ASN A 83 12.13 8.22 -2.33
N ILE A 84 12.17 8.52 -1.02
CA ILE A 84 11.06 9.19 -0.31
C ILE A 84 10.80 10.60 -0.87
N LYS A 85 11.84 11.37 -1.20
CA LYS A 85 11.67 12.69 -1.81
C LYS A 85 10.99 12.59 -3.18
N LEU A 86 11.42 11.63 -4.00
CA LEU A 86 10.83 11.37 -5.31
C LEU A 86 9.36 10.93 -5.19
N ALA A 87 9.04 10.07 -4.22
CA ALA A 87 7.66 9.65 -3.92
C ALA A 87 6.76 10.86 -3.62
N LYS A 88 7.24 11.77 -2.77
CA LYS A 88 6.55 13.02 -2.45
C LYS A 88 6.40 13.94 -3.67
N GLU A 89 7.37 13.94 -4.59
CA GLU A 89 7.30 14.72 -5.83
C GLU A 89 6.27 14.18 -6.80
N VAL A 90 6.18 12.86 -6.96
CA VAL A 90 5.17 12.22 -7.80
C VAL A 90 3.77 12.54 -7.29
N VAL A 91 3.51 12.35 -5.99
CA VAL A 91 2.20 12.68 -5.41
C VAL A 91 1.89 14.18 -5.53
N ARG A 92 2.89 15.06 -5.33
CA ARG A 92 2.71 16.51 -5.55
C ARG A 92 2.37 16.84 -7.00
N TYR A 93 3.02 16.19 -7.96
CA TYR A 93 2.74 16.39 -9.38
C TYR A 93 1.28 16.03 -9.67
N ILE A 94 0.86 14.82 -9.32
CA ILE A 94 -0.48 14.30 -9.59
C ILE A 94 -1.55 15.22 -9.02
N LYS A 95 -1.37 15.69 -7.78
CA LYS A 95 -2.27 16.68 -7.17
C LYS A 95 -2.29 18.01 -7.92
N ARG A 96 -1.11 18.52 -8.32
CA ARG A 96 -0.99 19.81 -9.01
C ARG A 96 -1.69 19.81 -10.38
N VAL A 97 -1.61 18.69 -11.10
CA VAL A 97 -2.25 18.53 -12.42
C VAL A 97 -3.64 17.90 -12.32
N ASN A 98 -4.19 17.78 -11.10
CA ASN A 98 -5.52 17.23 -10.82
C ASN A 98 -5.77 15.81 -11.36
N LEU A 99 -4.72 15.00 -11.47
CA LEU A 99 -4.80 13.61 -11.94
C LEU A 99 -5.34 12.63 -10.89
N ASN A 100 -5.52 13.07 -9.64
CA ASN A 100 -6.19 12.25 -8.61
C ASN A 100 -7.60 11.85 -9.03
N GLN A 101 -8.34 12.74 -9.71
CA GLN A 101 -9.68 12.42 -10.20
C GLN A 101 -9.67 11.37 -11.32
N GLU A 102 -8.61 11.34 -12.13
CA GLU A 102 -8.45 10.32 -13.17
C GLU A 102 -8.07 8.97 -12.56
N LEU A 103 -7.24 8.98 -11.52
CA LEU A 103 -6.93 7.78 -10.73
C LEU A 103 -8.19 7.23 -10.04
N GLU A 104 -8.99 8.08 -9.39
CA GLU A 104 -10.20 7.69 -8.66
C GLU A 104 -11.30 7.10 -9.55
N LYS A 105 -11.36 7.48 -10.84
CA LYS A 105 -12.31 6.90 -11.79
C LYS A 105 -12.03 5.44 -12.12
N VAL A 106 -10.78 5.02 -12.01
CA VAL A 106 -10.34 3.68 -12.44
C VAL A 106 -9.91 2.83 -11.24
N HIS A 107 -9.48 3.47 -10.15
CA HIS A 107 -8.93 2.82 -8.96
C HIS A 107 -9.41 3.52 -7.70
N THR A 108 -9.88 2.76 -6.71
CA THR A 108 -10.47 3.31 -5.47
C THR A 108 -9.44 3.88 -4.50
N VAL A 109 -8.14 3.80 -4.82
CA VAL A 109 -7.05 4.23 -3.94
C VAL A 109 -6.71 5.70 -4.18
N THR A 110 -7.02 6.55 -3.19
CA THR A 110 -6.56 7.94 -3.16
C THR A 110 -5.10 8.02 -2.72
N LEU A 111 -4.28 8.74 -3.50
CA LEU A 111 -2.89 9.00 -3.15
C LEU A 111 -2.77 9.93 -1.94
N LYS A 112 -2.14 9.42 -0.89
CA LYS A 112 -1.93 10.14 0.36
C LYS A 112 -0.66 10.97 0.27
N GLN A 113 -0.70 12.18 0.84
CA GLN A 113 0.45 13.06 0.85
C GLN A 113 1.07 13.11 2.24
N CYS A 114 2.39 12.97 2.30
CA CYS A 114 3.17 13.11 3.51
C CYS A 114 3.72 14.55 3.61
N THR A 115 3.03 15.41 4.36
CA THR A 115 3.45 16.80 4.64
C THR A 115 4.45 16.89 5.79
N VAL A 116 4.45 15.92 6.71
CA VAL A 116 5.30 15.88 7.92
C VAL A 116 6.11 14.58 7.93
N VAL A 117 7.26 14.56 8.59
CA VAL A 117 8.14 13.37 8.73
C VAL A 117 7.63 12.37 9.77
N ARG A 118 6.32 12.34 10.08
CA ARG A 118 5.76 11.35 11.01
C ARG A 118 5.63 10.00 10.31
N TRP A 119 5.95 8.92 11.04
CA TRP A 119 5.95 7.55 10.51
C TRP A 119 4.59 7.16 9.90
N LEU A 120 3.48 7.48 10.57
CA LEU A 120 2.13 7.23 10.05
C LEU A 120 1.86 7.93 8.70
N SER A 121 2.25 9.20 8.56
CA SER A 121 2.07 9.93 7.30
C SER A 121 2.96 9.39 6.20
N MET A 122 4.15 8.87 6.55
CA MET A 122 5.06 8.24 5.61
C MET A 122 4.52 6.88 5.15
N SER A 123 4.16 5.98 6.07
CA SER A 123 3.57 4.68 5.74
C SER A 123 2.34 4.86 4.85
N ALA A 124 1.45 5.77 5.21
CA ALA A 124 0.24 6.04 4.43
C ALA A 124 0.54 6.54 3.01
N LEU A 125 1.58 7.38 2.83
CA LEU A 125 2.06 7.79 1.50
C LEU A 125 2.59 6.59 0.71
N LEU A 126 3.51 5.83 1.29
CA LEU A 126 4.20 4.72 0.61
C LEU A 126 3.20 3.64 0.21
N GLU A 127 2.29 3.24 1.10
CA GLU A 127 1.23 2.27 0.80
C GLU A 127 0.31 2.75 -0.33
N SER A 128 -0.08 4.03 -0.32
CA SER A 128 -0.95 4.54 -1.38
C SER A 128 -0.25 4.49 -2.74
N LEU A 129 1.07 4.69 -2.78
CA LEU A 129 1.88 4.56 -3.99
C LEU A 129 2.02 3.11 -4.45
N VAL A 130 2.27 2.17 -3.53
CA VAL A 130 2.34 0.73 -3.84
C VAL A 130 1.01 0.24 -4.41
N LYS A 131 -0.09 0.49 -3.70
CA LYS A 131 -1.43 0.06 -4.09
C LYS A 131 -1.88 0.67 -5.42
N ALA A 132 -1.45 1.90 -5.73
CA ALA A 132 -1.80 2.58 -6.96
C ALA A 132 -0.77 2.42 -8.09
N HIS A 133 0.31 1.65 -7.91
CA HIS A 133 1.47 1.69 -8.81
C HIS A 133 1.13 1.38 -10.27
N HIS A 134 0.34 0.34 -10.51
CA HIS A 134 -0.06 -0.05 -11.87
C HIS A 134 -0.86 1.07 -12.56
N GLN A 135 -1.86 1.61 -11.85
CA GLN A 135 -2.70 2.66 -12.40
C GLN A 135 -1.92 3.97 -12.59
N LEU A 136 -1.04 4.31 -11.65
CA LEU A 136 -0.10 5.41 -11.75
C LEU A 136 0.74 5.34 -13.02
N ARG A 137 1.25 4.15 -13.37
CA ARG A 137 2.00 3.93 -14.62
C ARG A 137 1.15 4.29 -15.84
N ILE A 138 -0.09 3.83 -15.89
CA ILE A 138 -1.02 4.10 -17.00
C ILE A 138 -1.30 5.61 -17.09
N THR A 139 -1.79 6.22 -16.01
CA THR A 139 -2.15 7.65 -15.97
C THR A 139 -0.95 8.54 -16.29
N MET A 140 0.24 8.23 -15.77
CA MET A 140 1.43 9.02 -16.06
C MET A 140 2.00 8.79 -17.47
N THR A 141 1.73 7.64 -18.09
CA THR A 141 2.07 7.40 -19.50
C THR A 141 1.16 8.21 -20.40
N ASN A 142 -0.15 8.23 -20.14
CA ASN A 142 -1.14 9.01 -20.89
C ASN A 142 -0.91 10.53 -20.80
N ASN A 143 -0.21 10.99 -19.77
CA ASN A 143 0.09 12.39 -19.50
C ASN A 143 1.57 12.77 -19.73
N ASP A 144 2.32 11.96 -20.50
CA ASP A 144 3.74 12.19 -20.84
C ASP A 144 4.68 12.43 -19.63
N ALA A 145 4.28 11.95 -18.44
CA ALA A 145 4.94 12.20 -17.17
C ALA A 145 5.62 10.94 -16.59
N ILE A 146 5.58 9.81 -17.30
CA ILE A 146 6.10 8.51 -16.85
C ILE A 146 7.57 8.57 -16.38
N HIS A 147 8.37 9.46 -16.98
CA HIS A 147 9.76 9.70 -16.60
C HIS A 147 9.93 10.11 -15.12
N ARG A 148 8.90 10.67 -14.47
CA ARG A 148 8.91 10.99 -13.03
C ARG A 148 8.74 9.74 -12.18
N LEU A 149 7.90 8.81 -12.63
CA LEU A 149 7.67 7.54 -11.96
C LEU A 149 8.85 6.58 -12.15
N ASN A 150 9.49 6.58 -13.32
CA ASN A 150 10.66 5.74 -13.60
C ASN A 150 11.90 6.07 -12.76
N LYS A 151 11.91 7.24 -12.11
CA LYS A 151 12.97 7.61 -11.15
C LYS A 151 12.79 6.95 -9.78
N LEU A 152 11.58 6.48 -9.47
CA LEU A 152 11.30 5.77 -8.22
C LEU A 152 11.79 4.32 -8.33
N GLN A 153 12.55 3.92 -7.32
CA GLN A 153 12.84 2.51 -7.10
C GLN A 153 11.66 1.92 -6.31
N MET A 154 10.70 1.31 -7.02
CA MET A 154 9.49 0.78 -6.39
C MET A 154 9.78 -0.33 -5.38
N GLU A 155 10.75 -1.19 -5.64
CA GLU A 155 11.18 -2.22 -4.70
C GLU A 155 11.58 -1.62 -3.34
N THR A 156 12.27 -0.48 -3.36
CA THR A 156 12.62 0.26 -2.14
C THR A 156 11.39 0.86 -1.46
N ILE A 157 10.39 1.31 -2.21
CA ILE A 157 9.12 1.83 -1.65
C ILE A 157 8.32 0.72 -0.97
N GLU A 158 8.24 -0.46 -1.60
CA GLU A 158 7.56 -1.65 -1.08
C GLU A 158 8.18 -2.11 0.24
N LYS A 159 9.50 -2.32 0.26
CA LYS A 159 10.23 -2.69 1.49
C LYS A 159 10.08 -1.66 2.61
N LEU A 160 10.05 -0.36 2.28
CA LEU A 160 9.83 0.68 3.27
C LEU A 160 8.39 0.70 3.79
N ALA A 161 7.40 0.39 2.94
CA ALA A 161 6.01 0.28 3.36
C ALA A 161 5.81 -0.91 4.31
N GLU A 162 6.38 -2.06 4.00
CA GLU A 162 6.39 -3.27 4.85
C GLU A 162 7.11 -3.00 6.18
N MET A 163 8.28 -2.38 6.15
CA MET A 163 9.04 -2.05 7.37
C MET A 163 8.28 -1.09 8.30
N LEU A 164 7.46 -0.20 7.74
CA LEU A 164 6.68 0.76 8.54
C LEU A 164 5.33 0.20 9.01
N GLU A 165 4.92 -0.98 8.55
CA GLU A 165 3.64 -1.59 8.90
C GLU A 165 3.44 -1.82 10.41
N PRO A 166 4.43 -2.34 11.16
CA PRO A 166 4.28 -2.55 12.60
C PRO A 166 4.14 -1.26 13.42
N PHE A 167 4.38 -0.09 12.83
CA PHE A 167 4.34 1.22 13.50
C PHE A 167 3.04 1.99 13.24
N LYS A 168 2.02 1.31 12.71
CA LYS A 168 0.71 1.90 12.43
C LYS A 168 -0.22 1.97 13.64
N ASP A 169 0.02 1.10 14.62
CA ASP A 169 -0.82 0.91 15.80
C ASP A 169 -0.31 1.70 17.02
#